data_AF-A0A1S4BXT8-F1
#
_entry.id   AF-A0A1S4BXT8-F1
#
_cell.length_a   1.000
_cell.length_b   1.000
_cell.length_c   1.000
_cell.angle_alpha   90.00
_cell.angle_beta   90.00
_cell.angle_gamma   90.00
#
_symmetry.space_group_name_H-M   'P 1'
#
loop_
_entity.id
_entity.type
_entity.pdbx_description
1 polymer ?
#
loop_
_entity_poly.entity_id
_entity_poly.type
_entity_poly.pdbx_seq_one_letter_code
_entity_poly.pdbx_strand_id
1 'polypeptide(L)'
;MDTTGSVSLLLWDREAMFLIGKSAKELKEGFLENTGGVDMYLYPEELNNVLQRKLMFKVIVKSENIQLQKEIYSVVKLTDEEQLIKKYSLDTPTNDLTDPDFNNNQVFDGEKECEVNTSTTTLHIYSYEKHCS
;
A
#
# COMPACT_ATOMS: atom_id res chain seq x y z
N MET A 1 6.80 -5.27 8.42
CA MET A 1 8.26 -5.35 8.56
C MET A 1 8.70 -6.42 7.60
N ASP A 2 9.64 -6.10 6.73
CA ASP A 2 10.27 -7.09 5.88
C ASP A 2 11.63 -7.48 6.48
N THR A 3 12.41 -8.28 5.74
CA THR A 3 13.74 -8.71 6.20
C THR A 3 14.79 -7.62 6.22
N THR A 4 14.52 -6.49 5.57
CA THR A 4 15.43 -5.35 5.46
C THR A 4 15.10 -4.28 6.50
N GLY A 5 13.85 -4.23 6.98
CA GLY A 5 13.44 -3.39 8.09
C GLY A 5 11.98 -2.96 8.01
N SER A 6 11.73 -1.72 8.42
CA SER A 6 10.43 -1.07 8.38
C SER A 6 10.45 0.13 7.45
N VAL A 7 9.34 0.36 6.78
CA VAL A 7 9.11 1.52 5.92
C VAL A 7 7.83 2.22 6.34
N SER A 8 7.80 3.56 6.22
CA SER A 8 6.58 4.34 6.40
C SER A 8 5.90 4.55 5.04
N LEU A 9 4.65 4.15 4.94
CA LEU A 9 3.86 4.25 3.72
C LEU A 9 2.67 5.19 3.92
N LEU A 10 2.39 6.02 2.93
CA LEU A 10 1.19 6.83 2.84
C LEU A 10 0.18 6.13 1.92
N LEU A 11 -0.97 5.78 2.48
CA LEU A 11 -2.10 5.23 1.73
C LEU A 11 -3.20 6.28 1.65
N TRP A 12 -3.76 6.47 0.45
CA TRP A 12 -4.99 7.25 0.32
C TRP A 12 -6.19 6.41 0.76
N ASP A 13 -7.32 7.08 0.99
CA ASP A 13 -8.56 6.44 1.48
C ASP A 13 -8.96 5.23 0.62
N ARG A 14 -8.79 5.33 -0.69
CA ARG A 14 -9.07 4.22 -1.63
C ARG A 14 -8.23 2.98 -1.35
N GLU A 15 -6.93 3.12 -1.16
CA GLU A 15 -6.03 2.01 -0.86
C GLU A 15 -6.21 1.52 0.58
N ALA A 16 -6.42 2.42 1.53
CA ALA A 16 -6.65 2.09 2.93
C ALA A 16 -7.96 1.29 3.11
N MET A 17 -8.99 1.62 2.35
CA MET A 17 -10.28 0.91 2.37
C MET A 17 -10.14 -0.56 1.97
N PHE A 18 -9.22 -0.90 1.05
CA PHE A 18 -8.94 -2.31 0.73
C PHE A 18 -8.46 -3.11 1.96
N LEU A 19 -7.68 -2.49 2.84
CA LEU A 19 -7.10 -3.15 4.02
C LEU A 19 -8.03 -3.11 5.23
N ILE A 20 -8.65 -1.96 5.47
CA ILE A 20 -9.46 -1.70 6.66
C ILE A 20 -10.89 -2.22 6.46
N GLY A 21 -11.37 -2.21 5.22
CA GLY A 21 -12.76 -2.55 4.86
C GLY A 21 -13.75 -1.41 5.03
N LYS A 22 -13.28 -0.22 5.44
CA LYS A 22 -14.08 1.00 5.61
C LYS A 22 -13.30 2.21 5.10
N SER A 23 -14.01 3.18 4.56
CA SER A 23 -13.50 4.53 4.29
C SER A 23 -13.28 5.30 5.58
N ALA A 24 -12.44 6.34 5.53
CA ALA A 24 -12.23 7.26 6.65
C ALA A 24 -13.54 7.93 7.10
N LYS A 25 -14.46 8.17 6.17
CA LYS A 25 -15.80 8.70 6.46
C LYS A 25 -16.61 7.71 7.30
N GLU A 26 -16.69 6.45 6.88
CA GLU A 26 -17.44 5.41 7.61
C GLU A 26 -16.84 5.12 8.98
N LEU A 27 -15.50 5.15 9.11
CA LEU A 27 -14.85 5.03 10.41
C LEU A 27 -15.24 6.18 11.35
N LYS A 28 -15.26 7.42 10.84
CA LYS A 28 -15.67 8.60 11.61
C LYS A 28 -17.15 8.55 12.00
N GLU A 29 -18.02 8.14 11.09
CA GLU A 29 -19.47 8.08 11.33
C GLU A 29 -19.82 6.96 12.32
N GLY A 30 -19.28 5.75 12.13
CA GLY A 30 -19.49 4.65 13.07
C GLY A 30 -18.98 4.93 14.48
N PHE A 31 -17.95 5.77 14.60
CA PHE A 31 -17.45 6.24 15.89
C PHE A 31 -18.46 7.14 16.64
N LEU A 32 -19.12 8.06 15.93
CA LEU A 32 -20.12 8.97 16.50
C LEU A 32 -21.40 8.24 16.94
N GLU A 33 -21.79 7.21 16.18
CA GLU A 33 -22.98 6.40 16.48
C GLU A 33 -22.78 5.52 17.73
N ASN A 34 -21.63 4.86 17.85
CA ASN A 34 -21.35 3.94 18.96
C ASN A 34 -21.17 4.63 20.32
N THR A 35 -20.80 5.91 20.33
CA THR A 35 -20.49 6.66 21.56
C THR A 35 -21.67 7.46 22.08
N GLY A 36 -22.82 7.47 21.38
CA GLY A 36 -24.01 8.24 21.79
C GLY A 36 -23.74 9.74 21.94
N GLY A 37 -22.74 10.27 21.24
CA GLY A 37 -22.30 11.67 21.35
C GLY A 37 -21.43 11.99 22.58
N VAL A 38 -21.03 11.00 23.37
CA VAL A 38 -20.01 11.16 24.41
C VAL A 38 -18.64 11.09 23.72
N ASP A 39 -17.78 12.09 23.91
CA ASP A 39 -16.47 12.15 23.25
C ASP A 39 -15.49 11.14 23.88
N MET A 40 -15.74 9.85 23.66
CA MET A 40 -14.95 8.74 24.18
C MET A 40 -14.17 8.12 23.02
N TYR A 41 -12.88 8.49 22.93
CA TYR A 41 -11.93 8.02 21.92
C TYR A 41 -11.59 6.54 22.09
N LEU A 42 -12.51 5.67 21.67
CA LEU A 42 -12.27 4.24 21.51
C LEU A 42 -11.41 3.98 20.28
N TYR A 43 -10.56 2.96 20.40
CA TYR A 43 -9.80 2.43 19.28
C TYR A 43 -10.76 1.77 18.27
N PRO A 44 -10.75 2.17 16.98
CA PRO A 44 -11.59 1.52 15.97
C PRO A 44 -11.03 0.13 15.63
N GLU A 45 -11.76 -0.91 16.02
CA GLU A 45 -11.34 -2.31 15.87
C GLU A 45 -11.09 -2.72 14.42
N GLU A 46 -11.70 -2.03 13.45
CA GLU A 46 -11.47 -2.26 12.03
C GLU A 46 -10.02 -2.01 11.62
N LEU A 47 -9.26 -1.19 12.37
CA LEU A 47 -7.83 -1.03 12.14
C LEU A 47 -7.03 -2.30 12.45
N ASN A 48 -7.56 -3.22 13.27
CA ASN A 48 -6.94 -4.52 13.50
C ASN A 48 -6.90 -5.35 12.20
N ASN A 49 -7.76 -5.07 11.23
CA ASN A 49 -7.74 -5.76 9.94
C ASN A 49 -6.41 -5.60 9.22
N VAL A 50 -5.64 -4.53 9.49
CA VAL A 50 -4.34 -4.28 8.84
C VAL A 50 -3.23 -5.15 9.44
N LEU A 51 -3.41 -5.67 10.65
CA LEU A 51 -2.37 -6.39 11.38
C LEU A 51 -2.06 -7.75 10.74
N GLN A 52 -0.78 -8.14 10.85
CA GLN A 52 -0.29 -9.48 10.47
C GLN A 52 -0.61 -9.92 9.03
N ARG A 53 -0.76 -8.97 8.09
CA ARG A 53 -0.97 -9.28 6.67
C ARG A 53 0.33 -9.27 5.88
N LYS A 54 0.43 -10.19 4.93
CA LYS A 54 1.45 -10.17 3.88
C LYS A 54 0.88 -9.49 2.64
N LEU A 55 1.51 -8.40 2.22
CA LEU A 55 1.03 -7.53 1.15
C LEU A 55 2.19 -7.14 0.23
N MET A 56 1.87 -6.90 -1.04
CA MET A 56 2.75 -6.28 -2.00
C MET A 56 2.25 -4.87 -2.29
N PHE A 57 3.16 -3.89 -2.23
CA PHE A 57 2.85 -2.49 -2.49
C PHE A 57 3.60 -2.00 -3.74
N LYS A 58 2.91 -1.32 -4.65
CA LYS A 58 3.52 -0.46 -5.66
C LYS A 58 3.60 0.94 -5.10
N VAL A 59 4.81 1.47 -4.95
CA VAL A 59 5.07 2.79 -4.36
C VAL A 59 5.66 3.75 -5.39
N ILE A 60 5.41 5.04 -5.20
CA ILE A 60 6.10 6.11 -5.93
C ILE A 60 7.33 6.53 -5.12
N VAL A 61 8.49 6.50 -5.76
CA VAL A 61 9.75 7.03 -5.22
C VAL A 61 10.17 8.23 -6.05
N LYS A 62 10.30 9.39 -5.42
CA LYS A 62 10.78 10.62 -6.06
C LYS A 62 12.26 10.83 -5.78
N SER A 63 12.93 11.63 -6.61
CA SER A 63 14.34 12.01 -6.39
C SER A 63 14.57 12.65 -5.02
N GLU A 64 13.61 13.47 -4.57
CA GLU A 64 13.62 14.06 -3.23
C GLU A 64 13.56 13.02 -2.10
N ASN A 65 12.93 11.85 -2.30
CA ASN A 65 12.94 10.78 -1.29
C ASN A 65 14.34 10.24 -1.06
N ILE A 66 15.15 10.16 -2.12
CA ILE A 66 16.51 9.64 -2.07
C ILE A 66 17.46 10.72 -1.56
N GLN A 67 17.41 11.92 -2.16
CA GLN A 67 18.35 13.00 -1.87
C GLN A 67 18.16 13.61 -0.48
N LEU A 68 16.91 13.69 -0.01
CA LEU A 68 16.58 14.25 1.30
C LEU A 68 16.27 13.18 2.34
N GLN A 69 16.48 11.89 2.01
CA GLN A 69 16.16 10.75 2.87
C GLN A 69 14.73 10.83 3.42
N LYS A 70 13.75 11.22 2.59
CA LYS A 70 12.34 11.20 3.01
C LYS A 70 11.84 9.78 3.00
N GLU A 71 11.60 9.24 4.19
CA GLU A 71 11.24 7.83 4.41
C GLU A 71 9.73 7.54 4.25
N ILE A 72 8.94 8.51 3.77
CA ILE A 72 7.50 8.34 3.51
C ILE A 72 7.27 8.20 2.01
N TYR A 73 6.70 7.06 1.62
CA TYR A 73 6.42 6.72 0.23
C TYR A 73 4.92 6.58 -0.02
N SER A 74 4.42 7.16 -1.10
CA SER A 74 3.01 7.05 -1.48
C SER A 74 2.75 5.71 -2.17
N VAL A 75 1.73 4.99 -1.72
CA VAL A 75 1.24 3.77 -2.35
C VAL A 75 0.28 4.15 -3.49
N VAL A 76 0.42 3.50 -4.65
CA VAL A 76 -0.50 3.67 -5.79
C VAL A 76 -1.36 2.43 -6.05
N LYS A 77 -0.85 1.26 -5.69
CA LYS A 77 -1.57 -0.02 -5.75
C LYS A 77 -1.04 -0.93 -4.66
N LEU A 78 -1.88 -1.82 -4.18
CA LEU A 78 -1.48 -2.92 -3.30
C LEU A 78 -2.28 -4.18 -3.61
N THR A 79 -1.74 -5.32 -3.23
CA THR A 79 -2.36 -6.63 -3.43
C THR A 79 -1.93 -7.61 -2.35
N ASP A 80 -2.82 -8.53 -2.01
CA ASP A 80 -2.57 -9.70 -1.15
C ASP A 80 -2.52 -11.02 -1.97
N GLU A 81 -2.50 -10.94 -3.30
CA GLU A 81 -2.47 -12.12 -4.17
C GLU A 81 -1.18 -12.92 -3.98
N GLU A 82 -1.31 -14.13 -3.45
CA GLU A 82 -0.18 -14.98 -3.11
C GLU A 82 0.70 -15.32 -4.33
N GLN A 83 0.10 -15.45 -5.52
CA GLN A 83 0.83 -15.73 -6.76
C GLN A 83 1.74 -14.57 -7.17
N LEU A 84 1.23 -13.34 -7.09
CA LEU A 84 2.02 -12.12 -7.36
C LEU A 84 3.10 -11.97 -6.30
N ILE A 85 2.74 -12.10 -5.01
CA ILE A 85 3.70 -12.03 -3.91
C ILE A 85 4.82 -13.05 -4.11
N LYS A 86 4.51 -14.32 -4.44
CA LYS A 86 5.51 -15.37 -4.70
C LYS A 86 6.39 -15.08 -5.91
N LYS A 87 5.79 -14.69 -7.05
CA LYS A 87 6.51 -14.35 -8.29
C LYS A 87 7.59 -13.32 -8.04
N TYR A 88 7.24 -12.31 -7.25
CA TYR A 88 8.05 -11.14 -7.01
C TYR A 88 8.96 -11.28 -5.77
N SER A 89 8.66 -12.22 -4.87
CA SER A 89 9.56 -12.61 -3.77
C SER A 89 10.70 -13.55 -4.20
N LEU A 90 10.85 -13.90 -5.48
CA LEU A 90 11.86 -14.86 -5.93
C LEU A 90 13.13 -14.14 -6.42
N ASP A 91 14.28 -14.50 -5.85
CA ASP A 91 15.64 -13.96 -6.16
C ASP A 91 16.17 -14.28 -7.57
N THR A 92 15.30 -14.48 -8.57
CA THR A 92 15.76 -14.57 -9.96
C THR A 92 15.92 -13.16 -10.51
N PRO A 93 17.14 -12.71 -10.89
CA PRO A 93 17.32 -11.43 -11.56
C PRO A 93 16.69 -11.57 -12.95
N THR A 94 15.40 -11.30 -13.03
CA THR A 94 14.66 -11.28 -14.27
C THR A 94 14.89 -9.90 -14.85
N ASN A 95 15.83 -9.83 -15.79
CA ASN A 95 16.08 -8.63 -16.60
C ASN A 95 14.86 -8.24 -17.46
N ASP A 96 13.81 -9.07 -17.49
CA ASP A 96 12.47 -8.76 -18.03
C ASP A 96 11.49 -8.44 -16.90
N LEU A 97 11.62 -7.26 -16.28
CA LEU A 97 10.57 -6.69 -15.44
C LEU A 97 9.51 -6.05 -16.35
N THR A 98 8.64 -6.88 -16.94
CA THR A 98 7.39 -6.36 -17.55
C THR A 98 6.49 -5.84 -16.41
N ASP A 99 6.01 -4.59 -16.51
CA ASP A 99 5.12 -3.99 -15.51
C ASP A 99 3.94 -4.94 -15.28
N PRO A 100 3.68 -5.40 -14.04
CA PRO A 100 2.55 -6.27 -13.78
C PRO A 100 1.26 -5.59 -14.24
N ASP A 101 0.54 -6.27 -15.11
CA ASP A 101 -0.72 -5.78 -15.66
C ASP A 101 -1.79 -5.90 -14.56
N PHE A 102 -1.92 -4.85 -13.74
CA PHE A 102 -2.93 -4.73 -12.67
C PHE A 102 -4.31 -4.44 -13.25
N ASN A 103 -4.74 -5.20 -14.26
CA ASN A 103 -5.94 -4.92 -15.02
C ASN A 103 -7.19 -5.46 -14.32
N ASN A 104 -7.61 -4.77 -13.26
CA ASN A 104 -9.00 -4.81 -12.81
C ASN A 104 -9.73 -3.67 -13.52
N ASN A 105 -10.45 -4.02 -14.59
CA ASN A 105 -11.32 -3.12 -15.34
C ASN A 105 -12.37 -2.48 -14.41
N GLN A 106 -12.07 -1.29 -13.88
CA GLN A 106 -13.08 -0.28 -13.58
C GLN A 106 -12.80 0.92 -14.48
N VAL A 107 -13.74 1.16 -15.38
CA VAL A 107 -13.79 2.25 -16.34
C VAL A 107 -13.50 3.57 -15.62
N PHE A 108 -12.39 4.21 -15.98
CA PHE A 108 -12.11 5.60 -15.64
C PHE A 108 -12.77 6.47 -16.71
N ASP A 109 -13.75 7.28 -16.31
CA ASP A 109 -14.18 8.42 -17.12
C ASP A 109 -13.32 9.64 -16.78
N GLY A 110 -13.05 10.43 -17.81
CA GLY A 110 -11.76 11.04 -18.08
C GLY A 110 -11.34 12.22 -17.20
N GLU A 111 -10.03 12.48 -17.20
CA GLU A 111 -9.44 13.80 -17.01
C GLU A 111 -8.03 13.84 -17.65
N LYS A 112 -7.70 15.00 -18.21
CA LYS A 112 -6.73 15.20 -19.30
C LYS A 112 -5.26 15.09 -18.88
N GLU A 113 -4.45 14.57 -19.81
CA GLU A 113 -2.99 14.53 -19.75
C GLU A 113 -2.37 15.93 -19.57
N CYS A 114 -1.49 16.04 -18.57
CA CYS A 114 -0.33 16.93 -18.63
C CYS A 114 0.90 16.04 -18.54
N GLU A 115 1.65 15.90 -19.63
CA GLU A 115 2.95 15.24 -19.66
C GLU A 115 3.91 15.92 -18.68
N VAL A 116 4.25 15.22 -17.60
CA VAL A 116 5.43 15.53 -16.79
C VAL A 116 6.33 14.32 -16.84
N ASN A 117 7.47 14.48 -17.50
CA ASN A 117 8.51 13.47 -17.65
C ASN A 117 9.18 13.21 -16.29
N THR A 118 8.56 12.42 -15.43
CA THR A 118 9.20 11.85 -14.23
C THR A 118 9.54 10.39 -14.51
N SER A 119 10.84 10.10 -14.57
CA SER A 119 11.34 8.72 -14.57
C SER A 119 10.81 8.00 -13.33
N THR A 120 9.82 7.13 -13.54
CA THR A 120 9.15 6.37 -12.50
C THR A 120 10.02 5.15 -12.19
N THR A 121 10.78 5.21 -11.11
CA THR A 121 11.50 4.03 -10.61
C THR A 121 10.61 3.29 -9.63
N THR A 122 10.06 2.16 -10.07
CA THR A 122 9.29 1.24 -9.21
C THR A 122 10.26 0.45 -8.34
N LEU A 123 10.24 0.68 -7.02
CA LEU A 123 10.88 -0.20 -6.05
C LEU A 123 9.84 -1.13 -5.46
N HIS A 124 10.13 -2.43 -5.49
CA HIS A 124 9.33 -3.44 -4.84
C HIS A 124 9.99 -3.84 -3.52
N ILE A 125 9.23 -3.79 -2.43
CA ILE A 125 9.69 -4.10 -1.08
C ILE A 125 9.25 -5.55 -0.77
N TYR A 126 10.19 -6.45 -0.44
CA TYR A 126 9.93 -7.88 -0.23
C TYR A 126 10.44 -8.39 1.12
N SER A 127 9.64 -9.23 1.79
CA SER A 127 9.99 -9.92 3.05
C SER A 127 10.28 -11.41 2.83
N TYR A 128 11.40 -11.91 3.36
CA TYR A 128 11.72 -13.35 3.43
C TYR A 128 11.57 -13.88 4.87
N GLU A 129 11.24 -15.16 5.05
CA GLU A 129 11.44 -15.84 6.33
C GLU A 129 12.63 -16.76 6.20
N LYS A 130 13.67 -16.56 7.01
CA LYS A 130 14.67 -17.60 7.25
C LYS A 130 14.15 -18.49 8.36
N HIS A 131 13.70 -19.69 8.02
CA HIS A 131 13.63 -20.77 8.99
C HIS A 131 15.05 -21.14 9.41
N CYS A 132 15.44 -20.71 10.62
CA CYS A 132 16.51 -21.35 11.36
C CYS A 132 15.93 -22.56 12.10
N SER A 133 16.67 -23.66 12.01
CA SER A 133 16.32 -25.04 12.37
C SER A 133 15.83 -25.27 13.80
#